data_AF-A0A9E1ZLR0-F1
#
_entry.id   AF-A0A9E1ZLR0-F1
#
_cell.length_a   1.000
_cell.length_b   1.000
_cell.length_c   1.000
_cell.angle_alpha   90.00
_cell.angle_beta   90.00
_cell.angle_gamma   90.00
#
_symmetry.space_group_name_H-M   'P 1'
#
loop_
_entity.id
_entity.type
_entity.pdbx_description
1 polymer ?
#
loop_
_entity_poly.entity_id
_entity_poly.type
_entity_poly.pdbx_seq_one_letter_code
_entity_poly.pdbx_strand_id
1 'polypeptide(L)'
;MRNFSERILALYGEAGQKWLDALPALLSRYEKRWDLTLEAPFKNLSYNYVAPVRRADGSWAVLKIGFPNDESRSEIAALRHFDGRGMVRLIDADEENCAMLLERIFPGETLWEIEDEQATLHFLEVMPKLWRPYLGDYPFKSVDDWGKAFSRLRERYDGRTGKLDAVLVDKAENVFLTYWPPAMTPFFCMVICIMITCFLRSNDLI
;
A
#
# COMPACT_ATOMS: atom_id res chain seq x y z
N MET A 1 15.51 -4.35 -15.13
CA MET A 1 14.42 -4.00 -14.19
C MET A 1 14.29 -2.49 -14.18
N ARG A 2 13.09 -1.93 -14.33
CA ARG A 2 12.94 -0.47 -14.21
C ARG A 2 13.24 -0.03 -12.78
N ASN A 3 14.09 0.99 -12.63
CA ASN A 3 14.34 1.58 -11.32
C ASN A 3 13.11 2.37 -10.83
N PHE A 4 13.12 2.77 -9.56
CA PHE A 4 12.02 3.49 -8.92
C PHE A 4 11.53 4.71 -9.72
N SER A 5 12.45 5.57 -10.15
CA SER A 5 12.13 6.78 -10.90
C SER A 5 11.46 6.47 -12.24
N GLU A 6 11.95 5.47 -12.97
CA GLU A 6 11.34 5.03 -14.23
C GLU A 6 9.91 4.51 -14.07
N ARG A 7 9.59 3.87 -12.93
CA ARG A 7 8.23 3.42 -12.62
C ARG A 7 7.29 4.59 -12.33
N ILE A 8 7.76 5.57 -11.57
CA ILE A 8 7.02 6.79 -11.27
C ILE A 8 6.73 7.57 -12.56
N LEU A 9 7.72 7.76 -13.43
CA LEU A 9 7.55 8.43 -14.72
C LEU A 9 6.58 7.67 -15.64
N ALA A 10 6.67 6.34 -15.68
CA ALA A 10 5.78 5.53 -16.49
C ALA A 10 4.31 5.61 -16.05
N LEU A 11 4.05 5.81 -14.76
CA LEU A 11 2.69 5.91 -14.22
C LEU A 11 2.12 7.33 -14.26
N TYR A 12 2.94 8.33 -13.92
CA TYR A 12 2.46 9.69 -13.65
C TYR A 12 2.99 10.73 -14.63
N GLY A 13 3.83 10.36 -15.60
CA GLY A 13 4.34 11.26 -16.63
C GLY A 13 5.00 12.52 -16.06
N GLU A 14 4.61 13.68 -16.56
CA GLU A 14 5.12 14.99 -16.11
C GLU A 14 4.86 15.26 -14.62
N ALA A 15 3.72 14.82 -14.08
CA ALA A 15 3.44 14.96 -12.65
C ALA A 15 4.40 14.11 -11.82
N GLY A 16 4.73 12.91 -12.31
CA GLY A 16 5.76 12.06 -11.73
C GLY A 16 7.14 12.71 -11.73
N GLN A 17 7.53 13.36 -12.83
CA GLN A 17 8.80 14.08 -12.92
C GLN A 17 8.86 15.22 -11.89
N LYS A 18 7.83 16.06 -11.83
CA LYS A 18 7.75 17.16 -10.84
C LYS A 18 7.85 16.65 -9.41
N TRP A 19 7.21 15.52 -9.11
CA TRP A 19 7.27 14.90 -7.79
C TRP A 19 8.68 14.36 -7.47
N LEU A 20 9.33 13.69 -8.43
CA LEU A 20 10.72 13.23 -8.27
C LEU A 20 11.69 14.40 -8.05
N ASP A 21 11.51 15.50 -8.77
CA ASP A 21 12.33 16.71 -8.63
C ASP A 21 12.15 17.36 -7.24
N ALA A 22 10.93 17.28 -6.67
CA ALA A 22 10.61 17.79 -5.34
C ALA A 22 11.00 16.83 -4.20
N LEU A 23 11.24 15.55 -4.49
CA LEU A 23 11.45 14.51 -3.48
C LEU A 23 12.62 14.83 -2.53
N PRO A 24 13.81 15.29 -2.97
CA PRO A 24 14.88 15.64 -2.03
C PRO A 24 14.48 16.71 -1.01
N ALA A 25 13.72 17.73 -1.45
CA ALA A 25 13.22 18.78 -0.56
C ALA A 25 12.18 18.24 0.43
N LEU A 26 11.32 17.31 -0.01
CA LEU A 26 10.38 16.61 0.88
C LEU A 26 11.13 15.79 1.93
N LEU A 27 12.18 15.05 1.56
CA LEU A 27 12.99 14.28 2.51
C LEU A 27 13.60 15.20 3.57
N SER A 28 14.27 16.28 3.16
CA SER A 28 14.84 17.26 4.11
C SER A 28 13.79 17.96 4.99
N ARG A 29 12.56 18.13 4.50
CA ARG A 29 11.44 18.63 5.30
C ARG A 29 11.08 17.65 6.42
N TYR A 30 11.01 16.35 6.12
CA TYR A 30 10.65 15.32 7.11
C TYR A 30 11.78 14.99 8.07
N GLU A 31 13.05 15.10 7.64
CA GLU A 31 14.20 15.07 8.56
C GLU A 31 14.04 16.12 9.66
N LYS A 32 13.70 17.36 9.28
CA LYS A 32 13.54 18.46 10.24
C LYS A 32 12.24 18.35 11.05
N ARG A 33 11.12 18.01 10.39
CA ARG A 33 9.81 17.96 11.03
C ARG A 33 9.73 16.89 12.11
N TRP A 34 10.32 15.72 11.86
CA TRP A 34 10.24 14.56 12.74
C TRP A 34 11.54 14.26 13.48
N ASP A 35 12.55 15.13 13.34
CA ASP A 35 13.89 15.00 13.92
C ASP A 35 14.49 13.61 13.62
N LEU A 36 14.67 13.37 12.32
CA LEU A 36 15.11 12.10 11.75
C LEU A 36 16.47 12.23 11.07
N THR A 37 17.27 11.18 11.20
CA THR A 37 18.41 10.90 10.31
C THR A 37 17.99 9.84 9.29
N LEU A 38 18.02 10.17 8.00
CA LEU A 38 17.77 9.18 6.95
C LEU A 38 18.97 8.26 6.75
N GLU A 39 18.67 6.98 6.60
CA GLU A 39 19.61 6.00 6.07
C GLU A 39 19.35 5.77 4.57
N ALA A 40 20.22 4.97 3.94
CA ALA A 40 20.01 4.58 2.55
C ALA A 40 18.63 3.90 2.37
N PRO A 41 17.87 4.26 1.31
CA PRO A 41 16.57 3.66 1.07
C PRO A 41 16.67 2.15 0.88
N PHE A 42 15.57 1.44 1.16
CA PHE A 42 15.51 0.01 0.90
C PHE A 42 15.73 -0.29 -0.58
N LYS A 43 16.28 -1.47 -0.86
CA LYS A 43 16.47 -1.94 -2.24
C LYS A 43 15.11 -2.21 -2.90
N ASN A 44 15.08 -2.17 -4.24
CA ASN A 44 13.93 -2.58 -5.06
C ASN A 44 12.61 -1.83 -4.77
N LEU A 45 12.69 -0.53 -4.48
CA LEU A 45 11.51 0.32 -4.34
C LEU A 45 10.57 0.17 -5.55
N SER A 46 9.27 0.01 -5.27
CA SER A 46 8.24 -0.14 -6.29
C SER A 46 7.72 1.22 -6.76
N TYR A 47 6.81 1.83 -5.98
CA TYR A 47 6.11 3.07 -6.33
C TYR A 47 6.13 4.11 -5.20
N ASN A 48 6.84 3.83 -4.11
CA ASN A 48 7.00 4.72 -2.98
C ASN A 48 8.48 4.84 -2.64
N TYR A 49 8.89 6.01 -2.18
CA TYR A 49 10.19 6.15 -1.53
C TYR A 49 10.07 5.55 -0.12
N VAL A 50 10.94 4.60 0.22
CA VAL A 50 10.92 3.95 1.54
C VAL A 50 12.35 3.84 2.07
N ALA A 51 12.60 4.38 3.26
CA ALA A 51 13.92 4.35 3.88
C ALA A 51 13.82 4.09 5.39
N PRO A 52 14.78 3.34 5.98
CA PRO A 52 14.96 3.35 7.42
C PRO A 52 15.37 4.75 7.88
N VAL A 53 14.93 5.11 9.08
CA VAL A 53 15.28 6.38 9.71
C VAL A 53 15.60 6.15 11.18
N ARG A 54 16.50 6.96 11.71
CA ARG A 54 16.80 7.04 13.14
C ARG A 54 16.15 8.28 13.72
N ARG A 55 15.39 8.14 14.80
CA ARG A 55 14.73 9.24 15.50
C ARG A 55 15.69 9.88 16.51
N ALA A 56 15.37 11.09 16.96
CA ALA A 56 16.12 11.82 17.98
C ALA A 56 16.38 11.03 19.28
N ASP A 57 15.42 10.18 19.67
CA ASP A 57 15.52 9.29 20.83
C ASP A 57 16.41 8.05 20.59
N GLY A 58 17.00 7.93 19.40
CA GLY A 58 17.85 6.82 18.97
C GLY A 58 17.08 5.61 18.45
N SER A 59 15.74 5.59 18.55
CA SER A 59 14.89 4.50 18.07
C SER A 59 14.81 4.47 16.54
N TRP A 60 14.50 3.29 16.01
CA TRP A 60 14.34 3.09 14.57
C TRP A 60 12.89 3.23 14.12
N ALA A 61 12.70 3.83 12.95
CA ALA A 61 11.43 3.88 12.24
C ALA A 61 11.66 3.72 10.72
N VAL A 62 10.58 3.75 9.95
CA VAL A 62 10.62 3.75 8.48
C VAL A 62 9.89 4.98 7.97
N LEU A 63 10.56 5.76 7.13
CA LEU A 63 9.94 6.84 6.37
C LEU A 63 9.43 6.27 5.04
N LYS A 64 8.13 6.43 4.78
CA LYS A 64 7.51 6.11 3.49
C LYS A 64 6.87 7.36 2.91
N ILE A 65 7.19 7.69 1.66
CA ILE A 65 6.57 8.79 0.92
C ILE A 65 6.02 8.24 -0.39
N GLY A 66 4.70 8.34 -0.56
CA GLY A 66 4.01 7.97 -1.79
C GLY A 66 3.73 9.16 -2.70
N PHE A 67 3.42 8.85 -3.97
CA PHE A 67 2.90 9.87 -4.88
C PHE A 67 1.51 10.32 -4.39
N PRO A 68 1.24 11.64 -4.23
CA PRO A 68 -0.02 12.12 -3.67
C PRO A 68 -1.24 11.72 -4.51
N ASN A 69 -1.97 10.71 -4.03
CA ASN A 69 -3.20 10.21 -4.65
C ASN A 69 -4.14 9.62 -3.57
N ASP A 70 -5.35 9.26 -3.98
CA ASP A 70 -6.37 8.74 -3.05
C ASP A 70 -6.00 7.38 -2.46
N GLU A 71 -5.19 6.59 -3.17
CA GLU A 71 -4.72 5.28 -2.69
C GLU A 71 -3.73 5.45 -1.52
N SER A 72 -2.76 6.35 -1.65
CA SER A 72 -1.81 6.66 -0.58
C SER A 72 -2.48 7.31 0.63
N ARG A 73 -3.49 8.16 0.44
CA ARG A 73 -4.32 8.68 1.54
C ARG A 73 -5.13 7.58 2.23
N SER A 74 -5.69 6.67 1.46
CA SER A 74 -6.41 5.50 2.00
C SER A 74 -5.49 4.59 2.79
N GLU A 75 -4.21 4.46 2.41
CA GLU A 75 -3.23 3.69 3.18
C GLU A 75 -3.00 4.29 4.58
N ILE A 76 -2.86 5.62 4.70
CA ILE A 76 -2.72 6.30 5.99
C ILE A 76 -3.94 6.01 6.87
N ALA A 77 -5.14 6.13 6.31
CA ALA A 77 -6.38 5.85 7.02
C ALA A 77 -6.46 4.38 7.46
N ALA A 78 -6.06 3.43 6.60
CA ALA A 78 -6.03 2.01 6.95
C ALA A 78 -5.06 1.73 8.10
N LEU A 79 -3.86 2.32 8.07
CA LEU A 79 -2.88 2.15 9.15
C LEU A 79 -3.38 2.71 10.49
N ARG A 80 -4.06 3.86 10.48
CA ARG A 80 -4.73 4.40 11.67
C ARG A 80 -5.86 3.51 12.14
N HIS A 81 -6.64 2.99 11.21
CA HIS A 81 -7.73 2.08 11.52
C HIS A 81 -7.13 0.89 12.27
N PHE A 82 -6.18 0.16 11.67
CA PHE A 82 -5.62 -1.06 12.25
C PHE A 82 -4.75 -0.88 13.48
N ASP A 83 -4.04 0.24 13.61
CA ASP A 83 -3.28 0.62 14.81
C ASP A 83 -2.40 -0.51 15.36
N GLY A 84 -1.53 -1.07 14.50
CA GLY A 84 -0.60 -2.12 14.92
C GLY A 84 -1.17 -3.55 14.97
N ARG A 85 -2.46 -3.75 14.68
CA ARG A 85 -3.10 -5.08 14.67
C ARG A 85 -2.95 -5.75 13.32
N GLY A 86 -2.04 -6.71 13.23
CA GLY A 86 -1.71 -7.39 11.98
C GLY A 86 -0.97 -6.51 10.97
N MET A 87 -0.63 -5.27 11.34
CA MET A 87 0.07 -4.28 10.51
C MET A 87 1.07 -3.49 11.35
N VAL A 88 1.98 -2.78 10.69
CA VAL A 88 2.83 -1.78 11.35
C VAL A 88 1.99 -0.66 11.94
N ARG A 89 2.45 -0.06 13.04
CA ARG A 89 1.86 1.17 13.56
C ARG A 89 2.25 2.38 12.71
N LEU A 90 1.29 3.28 12.50
CA LEU A 90 1.56 4.63 12.05
C LEU A 90 2.00 5.47 13.26
N ILE A 91 3.23 5.96 13.23
CA ILE A 91 3.78 6.84 14.27
C ILE A 91 3.30 8.28 14.03
N ASP A 92 3.42 8.77 12.80
CA ASP A 92 2.93 10.10 12.38
C ASP A 92 2.73 10.13 10.85
N ALA A 93 2.01 11.13 10.33
CA ALA A 93 1.74 11.31 8.90
C ALA A 93 1.59 12.76 8.45
N ASP A 94 1.82 12.98 7.16
CA ASP A 94 1.41 14.14 6.38
C ASP A 94 0.55 13.64 5.21
N GLU A 95 -0.78 13.76 5.33
CA GLU A 95 -1.74 13.24 4.36
C GLU A 95 -1.72 13.99 3.02
N GLU A 96 -1.41 15.29 3.06
CA GLU A 96 -1.34 16.13 1.86
C GLU A 96 -0.23 15.62 0.94
N ASN A 97 0.93 15.33 1.54
CA ASN A 97 2.13 14.87 0.84
C ASN A 97 2.28 13.34 0.83
N CYS A 98 1.33 12.61 1.42
CA CYS A 98 1.35 11.15 1.54
C CYS A 98 2.65 10.61 2.15
N ALA A 99 3.16 11.31 3.17
CA ALA A 99 4.32 10.89 3.94
C ALA A 99 3.89 10.24 5.25
N MET A 100 4.58 9.16 5.62
CA MET A 100 4.27 8.35 6.79
C MET A 100 5.57 8.00 7.53
N LEU A 101 5.54 8.18 8.84
CA LEU A 101 6.52 7.62 9.75
C LEU A 101 5.93 6.35 10.37
N LEU A 102 6.56 5.22 10.11
CA LEU A 102 6.05 3.89 10.46
C LEU A 102 6.96 3.21 11.46
N GLU A 103 6.37 2.34 12.28
CA GLU A 103 7.12 1.36 13.06
C GLU A 103 8.03 0.53 12.14
N ARG A 104 9.28 0.34 12.56
CA ARG A 104 10.21 -0.57 11.88
C ARG A 104 10.03 -1.98 12.39
N ILE A 105 9.83 -2.93 11.48
CA ILE A 105 9.90 -4.36 11.78
C ILE A 105 11.33 -4.84 11.58
N PHE A 106 11.92 -5.39 12.63
CA PHE A 106 13.26 -5.97 12.60
C PHE A 106 13.46 -6.99 13.73
N PRO A 107 13.98 -8.20 13.46
CA PRO A 107 14.24 -8.75 12.12
C PRO A 107 12.94 -8.92 11.33
N GLY A 108 13.05 -9.02 10.00
CA GLY A 108 11.91 -9.24 9.12
C GLY A 108 12.39 -9.59 7.73
N GLU A 109 11.75 -10.59 7.12
CA GLU A 109 11.98 -11.02 5.75
C GLU A 109 10.69 -10.86 4.93
N THR A 110 10.84 -10.72 3.62
CA THR A 110 9.69 -10.62 2.72
C THR A 110 9.12 -12.01 2.46
N LEU A 111 7.79 -12.14 2.45
CA LEU A 111 7.15 -13.41 2.07
C LEU A 111 7.49 -13.86 0.64
N TRP A 112 7.95 -12.94 -0.20
CA TRP A 112 8.41 -13.26 -1.56
C TRP A 112 9.67 -14.14 -1.61
N GLU A 113 10.44 -14.22 -0.52
CA GLU A 113 11.71 -14.95 -0.47
C GLU A 113 11.58 -16.33 0.17
N ILE A 114 10.40 -16.68 0.71
CA ILE A 114 10.14 -17.98 1.35
C ILE A 114 9.22 -18.85 0.48
N GLU A 115 9.14 -20.14 0.81
CA GLU A 115 8.28 -21.08 0.08
C GLU A 115 6.79 -20.75 0.25
N ASP A 116 6.01 -20.92 -0.81
CA ASP A 116 4.58 -20.56 -0.88
C ASP A 116 3.74 -21.17 0.26
N GLU A 117 4.05 -22.40 0.68
CA GLU A 117 3.36 -23.05 1.80
C GLU A 117 3.60 -22.30 3.12
N GLN A 118 4.85 -21.92 3.39
CA GLN A 118 5.21 -21.14 4.58
C GLN A 118 4.64 -19.73 4.52
N ALA A 119 4.66 -19.08 3.35
CA ALA A 119 4.02 -17.78 3.14
C ALA A 119 2.51 -17.85 3.41
N THR A 120 1.86 -18.93 2.99
CA THR A 120 0.43 -19.18 3.25
C THR A 120 0.16 -19.34 4.74
N LEU A 121 1.01 -20.06 5.48
CA LEU A 121 0.86 -20.21 6.93
C LEU A 121 0.97 -18.86 7.65
N HIS A 122 1.97 -18.03 7.34
CA HIS A 122 2.07 -16.67 7.91
C HIS A 122 0.89 -15.78 7.55
N PHE A 123 0.36 -15.90 6.34
CA PHE A 123 -0.84 -15.20 5.93
C PHE A 123 -2.05 -15.59 6.79
N LEU A 124 -2.21 -16.90 7.07
CA LEU A 124 -3.28 -17.42 7.93
C LEU A 124 -3.16 -16.95 9.39
N GLU A 125 -1.95 -16.63 9.87
CA GLU A 125 -1.74 -16.06 11.20
C GLU A 125 -2.13 -14.58 11.29
N VAL A 126 -1.96 -13.83 10.20
CA VAL A 126 -2.21 -12.38 10.18
C VAL A 126 -3.63 -12.04 9.76
N MET A 127 -4.21 -12.77 8.80
CA MET A 127 -5.53 -12.47 8.25
C MET A 127 -6.64 -12.33 9.32
N PRO A 128 -6.73 -13.20 10.35
CA PRO A 128 -7.74 -13.05 11.41
C PRO A 128 -7.57 -11.76 12.22
N LYS A 129 -6.34 -11.26 12.37
CA LYS A 129 -6.03 -10.02 13.10
C LYS A 129 -6.45 -8.77 12.32
N LEU A 130 -6.56 -8.89 10.99
CA LEU A 130 -7.06 -7.84 10.10
C LEU A 130 -8.59 -7.82 10.03
N TRP A 131 -9.28 -8.84 10.54
CA TRP A 131 -10.73 -8.84 10.50
C TRP A 131 -11.29 -7.96 11.62
N ARG A 132 -11.94 -6.85 11.24
CA ARG A 132 -12.58 -5.92 12.17
C ARG A 132 -13.74 -5.16 11.53
N PRO A 133 -14.73 -4.73 12.31
CA PRO A 133 -15.77 -3.84 11.83
C PRO A 133 -15.16 -2.51 11.34
N TYR A 134 -15.58 -2.09 10.15
CA TYR A 134 -15.31 -0.75 9.67
C TYR A 134 -16.27 0.24 10.34
N LEU A 135 -15.74 1.34 10.87
CA LEU A 135 -16.48 2.25 11.76
C LEU A 135 -17.02 3.51 11.05
N GLY A 136 -16.79 3.66 9.75
CA GLY A 136 -17.21 4.87 9.03
C GLY A 136 -16.21 6.02 9.13
N ASP A 137 -15.00 5.79 9.64
CA ASP A 137 -13.98 6.78 9.97
C ASP A 137 -13.23 7.35 8.75
N TYR A 138 -13.26 6.66 7.60
CA TYR A 138 -12.64 7.13 6.36
C TYR A 138 -13.29 6.49 5.13
N PRO A 139 -13.67 7.21 4.08
CA PRO A 139 -14.40 6.68 2.92
C PRO A 139 -13.55 5.74 2.05
N PHE A 140 -13.22 4.56 2.56
CA PHE A 140 -12.51 3.52 1.81
C PHE A 140 -13.36 3.12 0.60
N LYS A 141 -12.67 2.77 -0.49
CA LYS A 141 -13.33 2.19 -1.67
C LYS A 141 -14.07 0.92 -1.26
N SER A 142 -15.35 0.86 -1.59
CA SER A 142 -16.14 -0.36 -1.38
C SER A 142 -15.76 -1.42 -2.42
N VAL A 143 -16.20 -2.66 -2.21
CA VAL A 143 -16.13 -3.71 -3.25
C VAL A 143 -16.75 -3.21 -4.57
N ASP A 144 -17.87 -2.48 -4.52
CA ASP A 144 -18.51 -1.89 -5.71
C ASP A 144 -17.60 -0.87 -6.43
N ASP A 145 -16.89 -0.03 -5.68
CA ASP A 145 -15.97 0.94 -6.27
C ASP A 145 -14.80 0.27 -7.01
N TRP A 146 -14.35 -0.87 -6.48
CA TRP A 146 -13.38 -1.73 -7.16
C TRP A 146 -13.99 -2.40 -8.40
N GLY A 147 -15.24 -2.86 -8.32
CA GLY A 147 -15.98 -3.44 -9.45
C GLY A 147 -16.07 -2.51 -10.66
N LYS A 148 -16.18 -1.19 -10.44
CA LYS A 148 -16.12 -0.17 -11.52
C LYS A 148 -14.84 -0.24 -12.36
N ALA A 149 -13.78 -0.94 -11.91
CA ALA A 149 -12.58 -1.17 -12.69
C ALA A 149 -12.83 -1.96 -13.97
N PHE A 150 -13.81 -2.88 -13.99
CA PHE A 150 -14.18 -3.61 -15.21
C PHE A 150 -14.69 -2.65 -16.30
N SER A 151 -15.63 -1.78 -15.95
CA SER A 151 -16.16 -0.76 -16.88
C SER A 151 -15.06 0.17 -17.37
N ARG A 152 -14.23 0.72 -16.46
CA ARG A 152 -13.10 1.58 -16.82
C ARG A 152 -12.10 0.89 -17.75
N LEU A 153 -11.83 -0.40 -17.54
CA LEU A 153 -10.96 -1.19 -18.41
C LEU A 153 -11.53 -1.27 -19.82
N ARG A 154 -12.82 -1.60 -19.95
CA ARG A 154 -13.52 -1.71 -21.25
C ARG A 154 -13.55 -0.38 -21.97
N GLU A 155 -13.93 0.69 -21.30
CA GLU A 155 -13.95 2.05 -21.86
C GLU A 155 -12.59 2.45 -22.41
N ARG A 156 -11.51 2.17 -21.65
CA ARG A 156 -10.14 2.51 -22.05
C ARG A 156 -9.67 1.78 -23.31
N TYR A 157 -10.21 0.61 -23.60
CA TYR A 157 -9.75 -0.26 -24.69
C TYR A 157 -10.85 -0.58 -25.70
N ASP A 158 -11.84 0.31 -25.83
CA ASP A 158 -12.94 0.21 -26.81
C ASP A 158 -13.70 -1.13 -26.70
N GLY A 159 -14.08 -1.52 -25.48
CA GLY A 159 -14.76 -2.78 -25.16
C GLY A 159 -13.84 -3.99 -24.98
N ARG A 160 -12.54 -3.85 -25.20
CA ARG A 160 -11.55 -4.93 -25.01
C ARG A 160 -10.87 -4.84 -23.64
N THR A 161 -9.90 -5.72 -23.40
CA THR A 161 -9.17 -5.87 -22.13
C THR A 161 -7.72 -5.40 -22.20
N GLY A 162 -7.33 -4.77 -23.31
CA GLY A 162 -5.96 -4.33 -23.55
C GLY A 162 -4.98 -5.50 -23.61
N LYS A 163 -4.05 -5.56 -22.65
CA LYS A 163 -3.06 -6.65 -22.54
C LYS A 163 -3.49 -7.79 -21.61
N LEU A 164 -4.61 -7.63 -20.90
CA LEU A 164 -5.12 -8.66 -19.99
C LEU A 164 -5.85 -9.74 -20.79
N ASP A 165 -5.72 -10.99 -20.35
CA ASP A 165 -6.41 -12.13 -20.96
C ASP A 165 -7.93 -11.93 -20.88
N ALA A 166 -8.59 -11.93 -22.04
CA ALA A 166 -10.02 -11.64 -22.14
C ALA A 166 -10.88 -12.68 -21.40
N VAL A 167 -10.52 -13.96 -21.47
CA VAL A 167 -11.28 -15.05 -20.84
C VAL A 167 -11.21 -14.92 -19.31
N LEU A 168 -10.04 -14.58 -18.78
CA LEU A 168 -9.89 -14.36 -17.34
C LEU A 168 -10.63 -13.12 -16.87
N VAL A 169 -10.60 -12.03 -17.63
CA VAL A 169 -11.35 -10.81 -17.29
C VAL A 169 -12.86 -11.07 -17.33
N ASP A 170 -13.36 -11.74 -18.38
CA ASP A 170 -14.78 -12.10 -18.50
C ASP A 170 -15.22 -12.99 -17.32
N LYS A 171 -14.38 -13.96 -16.94
CA LYS A 171 -14.67 -14.82 -15.78
C LYS A 171 -14.70 -14.02 -14.48
N ALA A 172 -13.72 -13.14 -14.26
CA ALA A 172 -13.65 -12.30 -13.06
C ALA A 172 -14.85 -11.35 -12.96
N GLU A 173 -15.22 -10.70 -14.07
CA GLU A 173 -16.38 -9.81 -14.16
C GLU A 173 -17.68 -10.54 -13.86
N ASN A 174 -17.88 -11.73 -14.45
CA ASN A 174 -19.05 -12.57 -14.20
C ASN A 174 -19.13 -13.04 -12.74
N VAL A 175 -18.01 -13.49 -12.15
CA VAL A 175 -17.96 -13.89 -10.74
C VAL A 175 -18.30 -12.70 -9.85
N PHE A 176 -17.71 -11.54 -10.12
CA PHE A 176 -18.00 -10.32 -9.37
C PHE A 176 -19.50 -9.98 -9.41
N LEU A 177 -20.10 -9.92 -10.60
CA LEU A 177 -21.53 -9.60 -10.76
C LEU A 177 -22.46 -10.65 -10.14
N THR A 178 -22.04 -11.92 -10.12
CA THR A 178 -22.84 -13.02 -9.55
C THR A 178 -22.91 -12.94 -8.03
N TYR A 179 -21.76 -12.72 -7.37
CA TYR A 179 -21.66 -12.75 -5.90
C TYR A 179 -21.80 -11.38 -5.26
N TRP A 180 -21.65 -10.30 -6.04
CA TRP A 180 -21.75 -8.92 -5.59
C TRP A 180 -22.74 -8.11 -6.44
N PRO A 181 -24.03 -8.49 -6.48
CA PRO A 181 -25.04 -7.72 -7.18
C PRO A 181 -25.22 -6.33 -6.53
N PRO A 182 -25.59 -5.29 -7.29
CA PRO A 182 -25.60 -3.88 -6.87
C PRO A 182 -26.58 -3.51 -5.72
N ALA A 183 -27.18 -4.49 -5.05
CA ALA A 183 -28.11 -4.31 -3.92
C ALA A 183 -27.54 -4.81 -2.58
N MET A 184 -26.29 -5.28 -2.53
CA MET A 184 -25.67 -5.72 -1.28
C MET A 184 -25.18 -4.52 -0.47
N THR A 185 -25.38 -4.54 0.86
CA THR A 185 -24.84 -3.52 1.77
C THR A 185 -23.33 -3.40 1.57
N PRO A 186 -22.75 -2.18 1.56
CA PRO A 186 -21.35 -1.99 1.21
C PRO A 186 -20.44 -2.76 2.17
N PHE A 187 -19.83 -3.85 1.69
CA PHE A 187 -18.64 -4.40 2.31
C PHE A 187 -17.47 -3.55 1.88
N PHE A 188 -16.78 -2.99 2.85
CA PHE A 188 -15.58 -2.23 2.58
C PHE A 188 -14.44 -3.21 2.32
N CYS A 189 -14.00 -3.29 1.07
CA CYS A 189 -12.79 -4.00 0.70
C CYS A 189 -11.61 -3.06 0.91
N MET A 190 -11.01 -3.12 2.09
CA MET A 190 -9.69 -2.56 2.29
C MET A 190 -8.69 -3.44 1.55
N VAL A 191 -8.12 -2.87 0.48
CA VAL A 191 -7.22 -3.60 -0.41
C VAL A 191 -6.01 -4.09 0.36
N ILE A 192 -5.73 -5.38 0.13
CA ILE A 192 -4.57 -6.17 0.56
C ILE A 192 -3.25 -5.62 -0.05
N CYS A 193 -3.20 -4.40 -0.57
CA CYS A 193 -1.99 -3.80 -1.14
C CYS A 193 -0.97 -3.45 -0.05
N ILE A 194 -1.40 -3.34 1.20
CA ILE A 194 -0.49 -3.02 2.31
C ILE A 194 0.35 -4.25 2.72
N MET A 195 -0.10 -5.47 2.40
CA MET A 195 0.63 -6.70 2.75
C MET A 195 1.89 -6.94 1.92
N ILE A 196 2.03 -6.32 0.75
CA ILE A 196 3.22 -6.50 -0.11
C ILE A 196 4.41 -5.65 0.37
N THR A 197 4.18 -4.63 1.21
CA THR A 197 5.28 -3.79 1.74
C THR A 197 5.47 -3.94 3.25
N CYS A 198 4.51 -4.55 3.95
CA CYS A 198 4.63 -4.83 5.37
C CYS A 198 5.27 -6.20 5.55
N PHE A 199 6.55 -6.20 5.91
CA PHE A 199 7.17 -7.28 6.67
C PHE A 199 6.14 -7.80 7.69
N LEU A 200 5.73 -9.06 7.61
CA LEU A 200 4.75 -9.56 8.56
C LEU A 200 5.43 -9.67 9.93
N ARG A 201 4.73 -9.19 10.96
CA ARG A 201 5.13 -9.35 12.35
C ARG A 201 4.93 -10.83 12.75
N SER A 202 5.90 -11.68 12.42
CA SER A 202 6.04 -12.99 13.06
C SER A 202 6.80 -12.81 14.38
N ASN A 203 6.14 -12.19 15.36
CA ASN A 203 6.54 -12.39 16.76
C ASN A 203 5.74 -13.60 17.22
N ASP A 204 6.35 -14.79 17.18
CA ASP A 204 6.11 -15.91 18.12
C ASP A 204 6.99 -17.16 17.83
N LEU A 205 8.09 -17.05 17.07
CA LEU A 205 9.06 -18.14 16.89
C LEU A 205 10.45 -17.71 17.37
N ILE A 206 10.67 -17.85 18.68
CA ILE A 206 11.99 -18.18 19.25
C ILE A 206 12.01 -19.69 19.44
#